data_AF-A0A5C4MHK4-F1
#
_entry.id   AF-A0A5C4MHK4-F1
#
_cell.length_a   1.000
_cell.length_b   1.000
_cell.length_c   1.000
_cell.angle_alpha   90.00
_cell.angle_beta   90.00
_cell.angle_gamma   90.00
#
_symmetry.space_group_name_H-M   'P 1'
#
loop_
_entity.id
_entity.type
_entity.pdbx_description
1 polymer ?
#
loop_
_entity_poly.entity_id
_entity_poly.type
_entity_poly.pdbx_seq_one_letter_code
_entity_poly.pdbx_strand_id
1 'polypeptide(L)'
;MADLMIDFASLERARRDLVEVEGLLRGPCRGMSELPADVAGHDDLRSRLRDFGDEWDFGIGRLAQFSGAAADALSSIQKTFTELDDELAAAFDQ
;
A
#
# COMPACT_ATOMS: atom_id res chain seq x y z
N MET A 1 -32.13 -6.25 -11.92
CA MET A 1 -31.17 -5.53 -11.07
C MET A 1 -29.81 -6.10 -11.36
N ALA A 2 -28.91 -5.29 -11.94
CA ALA A 2 -27.51 -5.68 -12.01
C ALA A 2 -27.00 -5.59 -10.57
N ASP A 3 -26.97 -6.73 -9.91
CA ASP A 3 -26.44 -6.90 -8.57
C ASP A 3 -24.95 -6.56 -8.68
N LEU A 4 -24.59 -5.33 -8.35
CA LEU A 4 -23.22 -4.85 -8.36
C LEU A 4 -22.55 -5.47 -7.13
N MET A 5 -22.28 -6.79 -7.19
CA MET A 5 -21.51 -7.49 -6.18
C MET A 5 -20.08 -6.98 -6.24
N ILE A 6 -19.82 -5.87 -5.55
CA ILE A 6 -18.47 -5.45 -5.24
C ILE A 6 -17.89 -6.51 -4.31
N ASP A 7 -16.90 -7.26 -4.79
CA ASP A 7 -16.17 -8.23 -3.97
C ASP A 7 -15.25 -7.48 -2.99
N PHE A 8 -15.82 -7.05 -1.88
CA PHE A 8 -15.12 -6.37 -0.79
C PHE A 8 -13.99 -7.24 -0.21
N ALA A 9 -14.12 -8.56 -0.27
CA ALA A 9 -13.06 -9.46 0.20
C ALA A 9 -11.83 -9.40 -0.72
N SER A 10 -12.04 -9.31 -2.04
CA SER A 10 -10.96 -9.13 -3.01
C SER A 10 -10.31 -7.75 -2.90
N LEU A 11 -11.07 -6.68 -2.67
CA LEU A 11 -10.52 -5.33 -2.46
C LEU A 11 -9.67 -5.26 -1.19
N GLU A 12 -10.16 -5.83 -0.10
CA GLU A 12 -9.45 -5.87 1.18
C GLU A 12 -8.22 -6.79 1.12
N ARG A 13 -8.27 -7.85 0.31
CA ARG A 13 -7.07 -8.65 -0.02
C ARG A 13 -6.04 -7.82 -0.79
N ALA A 14 -6.45 -7.15 -1.86
CA ALA A 14 -5.54 -6.30 -2.63
C ALA A 14 -4.89 -5.20 -1.77
N ARG A 15 -5.65 -4.60 -0.84
CA ARG A 15 -5.11 -3.66 0.15
C ARG A 15 -4.04 -4.30 1.03
N ARG A 16 -4.31 -5.46 1.62
CA ARG A 16 -3.34 -6.17 2.46
C ARG A 16 -2.08 -6.54 1.69
N ASP A 17 -2.23 -7.07 0.48
CA ASP A 17 -1.12 -7.48 -0.36
C ASP A 17 -0.22 -6.28 -0.68
N LEU A 18 -0.79 -5.10 -0.97
CA LEU A 18 -0.02 -3.88 -1.21
C LEU A 18 0.75 -3.41 0.04
N VAL A 19 0.14 -3.48 1.22
CA VAL A 19 0.80 -3.14 2.51
C VAL A 19 1.92 -4.15 2.83
N GLU A 20 1.69 -5.44 2.59
CA GLU A 20 2.69 -6.48 2.81
C GLU A 20 3.89 -6.32 1.86
N VAL A 21 3.63 -6.06 0.58
CA VAL A 21 4.66 -5.76 -0.42
C VAL A 21 5.45 -4.52 -0.04
N GLU A 22 4.82 -3.46 0.45
CA GLU A 22 5.55 -2.30 0.98
C GLU A 22 6.51 -2.71 2.11
N GLY A 23 6.02 -3.46 3.09
CA GLY A 23 6.84 -3.94 4.23
C GLY A 23 8.04 -4.78 3.78
N LEU A 24 7.82 -5.70 2.85
CA LEU A 24 8.88 -6.53 2.26
C LEU A 24 9.91 -5.69 1.51
N LEU A 25 9.47 -4.69 0.73
CA LEU A 25 10.36 -3.87 -0.08
C LEU A 25 11.13 -2.82 0.74
N ARG A 26 10.65 -2.44 1.93
CA ARG A 26 11.40 -1.55 2.84
C ARG A 26 12.54 -2.25 3.59
N GLY A 27 12.41 -3.54 3.86
CA GLY A 27 13.42 -4.32 4.62
C GLY A 27 14.85 -4.22 4.03
N PRO A 28 15.05 -4.44 2.73
CA PRO A 28 16.35 -4.33 2.07
C PRO A 28 17.01 -2.95 2.18
N CYS A 29 16.24 -1.86 2.12
CA CYS A 29 16.79 -0.50 2.27
C CYS A 29 17.39 -0.25 3.64
N ARG A 30 16.77 -0.80 4.68
CA ARG A 30 17.31 -0.73 6.04
C ARG A 30 18.62 -1.52 6.17
N GLY A 31 18.67 -2.70 5.56
CA GLY A 31 19.90 -3.50 5.53
C GLY A 31 21.04 -2.83 4.75
N MET A 32 20.72 -2.07 3.69
CA MET A 32 21.72 -1.34 2.91
C MET A 32 22.23 -0.07 3.57
N SER A 33 21.41 0.64 4.35
CA SER A 33 21.86 1.81 5.12
C SER A 33 22.70 1.42 6.34
N GLU A 34 22.52 0.21 6.86
CA GLU A 34 23.29 -0.36 7.99
C GLU A 34 24.58 -1.08 7.57
N LEU A 35 24.86 -1.22 6.26
CA LEU A 35 26.10 -1.85 5.79
C LEU A 35 27.34 -1.13 6.34
N PRO A 36 28.21 -1.81 7.10
CA PRO A 36 29.36 -1.16 7.69
C PRO A 36 30.37 -0.77 6.60
N ALA A 37 31.01 0.38 6.84
CA ALA A 37 31.86 1.07 5.88
C ALA A 37 33.04 0.22 5.36
N ASP A 38 33.45 -0.79 6.11
CA ASP A 38 34.54 -1.71 5.81
C ASP A 38 34.17 -2.82 4.80
N VAL A 39 32.88 -3.12 4.60
CA VAL A 39 32.41 -4.14 3.64
C VAL A 39 32.45 -3.63 2.20
N ALA A 40 32.24 -2.32 2.00
CA ALA A 40 32.42 -1.67 0.71
C ALA A 40 33.80 -1.00 0.66
N GLY A 41 34.84 -1.77 0.34
CA GLY A 41 36.24 -1.31 0.26
C GLY A 41 36.54 -0.21 -0.78
N HIS A 42 35.51 0.32 -1.45
CA HIS A 42 35.58 1.42 -2.42
C HIS A 42 34.51 2.48 -2.10
N ASP A 43 34.93 3.72 -1.89
CA ASP A 43 34.03 4.84 -1.56
C ASP A 43 32.97 5.09 -2.65
N ASP A 44 33.28 4.85 -3.93
CA ASP A 44 32.34 4.99 -5.05
C ASP A 44 31.19 3.97 -4.98
N LEU A 45 31.48 2.72 -4.60
CA LEU A 45 30.47 1.70 -4.36
C LEU A 45 29.57 2.09 -3.19
N ARG A 46 30.15 2.66 -2.13
CA ARG A 46 29.39 3.14 -0.97
C ARG A 46 28.44 4.29 -1.35
N SER A 47 28.89 5.24 -2.17
CA SER A 47 28.03 6.33 -2.65
C SER A 47 26.84 5.77 -3.43
N ARG A 48 27.11 4.90 -4.41
CA ARG A 48 26.05 4.30 -5.25
C ARG A 48 25.06 3.46 -4.46
N LEU A 49 25.51 2.72 -3.45
CA LEU A 49 24.61 1.96 -2.57
C LEU A 49 23.71 2.86 -1.72
N ARG A 50 24.23 4.02 -1.29
CA ARG A 50 23.45 5.01 -0.56
C ARG A 50 22.42 5.67 -1.46
N ASP A 51 22.84 6.13 -2.65
CA ASP A 51 21.95 6.75 -3.63
C ASP A 51 20.83 5.79 -4.05
N PHE A 52 21.17 4.51 -4.28
CA PHE A 52 20.20 3.46 -4.55
C PHE A 52 19.22 3.27 -3.38
N GLY A 53 19.71 3.22 -2.15
CA GLY A 53 18.88 3.10 -0.95
C GLY A 53 17.87 4.25 -0.81
N ASP A 54 18.33 5.48 -1.05
CA ASP A 54 17.51 6.69 -0.97
C ASP A 54 16.44 6.73 -2.07
N GLU A 55 16.81 6.45 -3.33
CA GLU A 55 15.85 6.40 -4.45
C GLU A 55 14.83 5.26 -4.26
N TRP A 56 15.28 4.12 -3.77
CA TRP A 56 14.40 2.97 -3.50
C TRP A 56 13.42 3.27 -2.38
N ASP A 57 13.87 3.82 -1.25
CA ASP A 57 12.96 4.18 -0.14
C ASP A 57 11.92 5.22 -0.59
N PHE A 58 12.33 6.20 -1.40
CA PHE A 58 11.41 7.15 -2.02
C PHE A 58 10.38 6.47 -2.93
N GLY A 59 10.83 5.56 -3.80
CA GLY A 59 9.96 4.81 -4.71
C GLY A 59 8.92 3.97 -3.97
N ILE A 60 9.34 3.25 -2.93
CA ILE A 60 8.46 2.45 -2.08
C ILE A 60 7.49 3.35 -1.28
N GLY A 61 7.96 4.48 -0.78
CA GLY A 61 7.09 5.47 -0.13
C GLY A 61 5.98 5.99 -1.05
N ARG A 62 6.27 6.21 -2.33
CA ARG A 62 5.23 6.59 -3.30
C ARG A 62 4.26 5.45 -3.60
N LEU A 63 4.76 4.22 -3.75
CA LEU A 63 3.90 3.05 -3.92
C LEU A 63 2.93 2.90 -2.74
N ALA A 64 3.44 3.02 -1.52
CA ALA A 64 2.67 3.00 -0.28
C ALA A 64 1.54 4.06 -0.29
N GLN A 65 1.88 5.29 -0.67
CA GLN A 65 0.92 6.39 -0.74
C GLN A 65 -0.19 6.09 -1.76
N PHE A 66 0.15 5.63 -2.96
CA PHE A 66 -0.85 5.29 -3.98
C PHE A 66 -1.72 4.11 -3.56
N SER A 67 -1.14 3.06 -2.98
CA SER A 67 -1.91 1.92 -2.48
C SER A 67 -2.82 2.30 -1.31
N GLY A 68 -2.36 3.16 -0.40
CA GLY A 68 -3.15 3.69 0.69
C GLY A 68 -4.33 4.52 0.19
N ALA A 69 -4.08 5.45 -0.75
CA ALA A 69 -5.14 6.25 -1.35
C ALA A 69 -6.18 5.40 -2.10
N ALA A 70 -5.73 4.37 -2.83
CA ALA A 70 -6.63 3.42 -3.48
C ALA A 70 -7.49 2.67 -2.46
N ALA A 71 -6.88 2.20 -1.37
CA ALA A 71 -7.58 1.54 -0.28
C ALA A 71 -8.62 2.42 0.41
N ASP A 72 -8.28 3.68 0.67
CA ASP A 72 -9.20 4.65 1.28
C ASP A 72 -10.40 4.93 0.37
N ALA A 73 -10.15 5.08 -0.94
CA ALA A 73 -11.22 5.26 -1.92
C ALA A 73 -12.17 4.05 -1.96
N LEU A 74 -11.62 2.83 -1.93
CA LEU A 74 -12.41 1.60 -1.90
C LEU A 74 -13.23 1.46 -0.61
N SER A 75 -12.64 1.82 0.53
CA SER A 75 -13.33 1.85 1.83
C SER A 75 -14.47 2.88 1.83
N SER A 76 -14.26 4.05 1.23
CA SER A 76 -15.30 5.06 1.07
C SER A 76 -16.46 4.55 0.21
N ILE A 77 -16.16 3.87 -0.91
CA ILE A 77 -17.18 3.26 -1.76
C ILE A 77 -17.99 2.24 -0.95
N GLN A 78 -17.33 1.34 -0.23
CA GLN A 78 -17.99 0.34 0.62
C GLN A 78 -18.95 0.98 1.62
N LYS A 79 -18.47 2.00 2.34
CA LYS A 79 -19.26 2.70 3.34
C LYS A 79 -20.51 3.32 2.73
N THR A 80 -20.36 4.03 1.61
CA THR A 80 -21.48 4.68 0.93
C THR A 80 -22.51 3.68 0.43
N PHE A 81 -22.10 2.53 -0.12
CA PHE A 81 -23.03 1.48 -0.53
C PHE A 81 -23.78 0.88 0.67
N THR A 82 -23.08 0.61 1.77
CA THR A 82 -23.70 0.08 2.99
C THR A 82 -24.75 1.05 3.56
N GLU A 83 -24.41 2.35 3.61
CA GLU A 83 -25.34 3.40 4.07
C GLU A 83 -26.58 3.49 3.15
N LEU A 84 -26.38 3.43 1.83
CA LEU A 84 -27.47 3.41 0.86
C LEU A 84 -28.39 2.19 1.02
N ASP A 85 -27.83 1.00 1.24
CA ASP A 85 -28.60 -0.22 1.45
C ASP A 85 -29.41 -0.16 2.75
N ASP A 86 -28.82 0.37 3.84
CA ASP A 86 -29.50 0.57 5.12
C ASP A 86 -30.67 1.57 4.99
N GLU A 87 -30.46 2.68 4.28
CA GLU A 87 -31.50 3.67 3.99
C GLU A 87 -32.64 3.07 3.14
N LEU A 88 -32.29 2.25 2.14
CA LEU A 88 -33.26 1.59 1.28
C LEU A 88 -34.09 0.57 2.05
N ALA A 89 -33.46 -0.24 2.91
CA ALA A 89 -34.13 -1.22 3.76
C ALA A 89 -35.11 -0.52 4.73
N ALA A 90 -34.68 0.56 5.37
CA ALA A 90 -35.52 1.35 6.27
C ALA A 90 -36.75 1.98 5.58
N ALA A 91 -36.65 2.29 4.29
CA ALA A 91 -37.76 2.81 3.49
C ALA A 91 -38.80 1.74 3.11
N PHE A 92 -38.41 0.46 3.06
CA PHE A 92 -39.33 -0.66 2.77
C PHE A 92 -39.97 -1.29 4.02
N ASP A 93 -39.43 -1.02 5.21
CA ASP A 93 -40.00 -1.43 6.51
C ASP A 93 -41.04 -0.42 7.07
N GLN A 94 -41.40 0.62 6.31
CA GLN A 94 -42.48 1.58 6.58
C GLN A 94 -43.73 1.29 5.74
#